data_AF-A0A1B6HIW1-F1
#
_entry.id   AF-A0A1B6HIW1-F1
#
_cell.length_a   1.000
_cell.length_b   1.000
_cell.length_c   1.000
_cell.angle_alpha   90.00
_cell.angle_beta   90.00
_cell.angle_gamma   90.00
#
_symmetry.space_group_name_H-M   'P 1'
#
loop_
_entity.id
_entity.type
_entity.pdbx_description
1 polymer ?
#
loop_
_entity_poly.entity_id
_entity_poly.type
_entity_poly.pdbx_seq_one_letter_code
_entity_poly.pdbx_strand_id
1 'polypeptide(L)'
;RHRWGSSALRRHTRLLRSLEREQMSLVGGITKPLYLDRLKWMNLGTLPRIMKMTNTGGTVVISAQWPSSPPYLVSGPLNDSYVFSQIHFHWGAGEHDGSEHS
;
A
#
# COMPACT_ATOMS: atom_id res chain seq x y z
N ARG A 1 40.34 -5.96 -4.22
CA ARG A 1 39.40 -5.11 -5.00
C ARG A 1 38.74 -6.01 -6.04
N HIS A 2 37.59 -6.60 -5.75
CA HIS A 2 36.93 -7.55 -6.65
C HIS A 2 35.68 -6.91 -7.23
N ARG A 3 35.72 -6.72 -8.55
CA ARG A 3 34.65 -6.21 -9.40
C ARG A 3 33.96 -7.46 -9.97
N TRP A 4 32.71 -7.71 -9.60
CA TRP A 4 31.87 -8.67 -10.31
C TRP A 4 30.93 -7.89 -11.23
N GLY A 5 31.13 -8.05 -12.53
CA GLY A 5 30.24 -7.53 -13.56
C GLY A 5 29.04 -8.45 -13.71
N SER A 6 27.84 -7.88 -13.59
CA SER A 6 26.59 -8.59 -13.84
C SER A 6 26.28 -8.53 -15.34
N SER A 7 26.33 -9.67 -16.01
CA SER A 7 25.74 -9.85 -17.33
C SER A 7 24.89 -11.12 -17.35
N ALA A 8 23.60 -10.97 -17.10
CA ALA A 8 22.51 -11.76 -17.71
C ALA A 8 21.19 -11.56 -16.95
N LEU A 9 20.35 -10.63 -17.42
CA LEU A 9 18.92 -10.89 -17.61
C LEU A 9 18.27 -9.80 -18.49
N ARG A 10 18.70 -9.73 -19.75
CA ARG A 10 17.87 -9.12 -20.80
C ARG A 10 16.93 -10.20 -21.30
N ARG A 11 15.70 -10.21 -20.79
CA ARG A 11 14.47 -10.69 -21.44
C ARG A 11 13.33 -10.63 -20.41
N HIS A 12 12.32 -9.79 -20.68
CA HIS A 12 11.12 -9.48 -19.87
C HIS A 12 11.11 -8.17 -19.05
N THR A 13 11.47 -7.04 -19.67
CA THR A 13 11.21 -5.69 -19.10
C THR A 13 10.40 -4.77 -20.02
N ARG A 14 9.44 -5.34 -20.77
CA ARG A 14 8.56 -4.56 -21.68
C ARG A 14 7.05 -4.80 -21.49
N LEU A 15 6.63 -5.23 -20.30
CA LEU A 15 5.20 -5.28 -19.94
C LEU A 15 4.88 -4.67 -18.55
N LEU A 16 5.88 -4.15 -17.83
CA LEU A 16 5.72 -3.49 -16.51
C LEU A 16 5.91 -1.97 -16.58
N ARG A 17 5.46 -1.31 -17.65
CA ARG A 17 5.44 0.17 -17.74
C ARG A 17 4.06 0.74 -18.08
N SER A 18 3.01 -0.08 -18.05
CA SER A 18 1.68 0.32 -18.51
C SER A 18 0.61 0.37 -17.42
N LEU A 19 0.92 0.08 -16.16
CA LEU A 19 -0.08 0.00 -15.08
C LEU A 19 0.39 0.60 -13.74
N GLU A 20 1.13 1.71 -13.76
CA GLU A 20 1.41 2.52 -12.57
C GLU A 20 1.03 3.98 -12.82
N ARG A 21 -0.28 4.23 -12.92
CA ARG A 21 -0.85 5.58 -12.70
C ARG A 21 -2.12 5.44 -11.89
N GLU A 22 -1.97 5.25 -10.58
CA GLU A 22 -3.03 5.41 -9.58
C GLU A 22 -2.73 6.58 -8.63
N GLN A 23 -2.13 7.66 -9.15
CA GLN A 23 -1.97 8.89 -8.37
C GLN A 23 -3.07 9.87 -8.78
N MET A 24 -3.98 10.16 -7.85
CA MET A 24 -5.03 11.17 -8.00
C MET A 24 -4.72 12.35 -7.07
N SER A 25 -4.48 13.54 -7.64
CA SER A 25 -4.39 14.79 -6.88
C SER A 25 -5.80 15.32 -6.60
N LEU A 26 -6.06 15.76 -5.37
CA LEU A 26 -7.33 16.34 -4.97
C LEU A 26 -7.34 17.85 -5.28
N VAL A 27 -7.85 18.23 -6.46
CA VAL A 27 -8.07 19.65 -6.78
C VAL A 27 -9.31 20.15 -6.04
N GLY A 28 -9.11 21.01 -5.03
CA GLY A 28 -10.12 21.51 -4.08
C GLY A 28 -11.30 22.31 -4.66
N GLY A 29 -11.49 22.37 -5.98
CA GLY A 29 -12.56 23.13 -6.65
C GLY A 29 -13.62 22.28 -7.37
N ILE A 30 -13.44 20.95 -7.49
CA ILE A 30 -14.34 20.06 -8.26
C ILE A 30 -14.68 18.81 -7.44
N THR A 31 -15.14 18.96 -6.20
CA THR A 31 -15.67 17.84 -5.41
C THR A 31 -17.17 18.05 -5.19
N LYS A 32 -17.98 17.06 -5.61
CA LYS A 32 -19.40 17.00 -5.23
C LYS A 32 -19.50 16.34 -3.85
N PRO A 33 -20.15 16.97 -2.85
CA PRO A 33 -20.31 16.33 -1.56
C PRO A 33 -21.20 15.09 -1.71
N LEU A 34 -20.68 13.96 -1.26
CA LEU A 34 -21.42 12.71 -1.13
C LEU A 34 -21.54 12.39 0.35
N TYR A 35 -22.76 12.14 0.80
CA TYR A 35 -23.02 11.65 2.15
C TYR A 35 -22.87 10.14 2.13
N LEU A 36 -21.70 9.67 2.57
CA LEU A 36 -21.40 8.25 2.73
C LEU A 36 -21.45 7.89 4.20
N ASP A 37 -21.89 6.67 4.49
CA ASP A 37 -21.75 6.12 5.83
C ASP A 37 -20.28 6.12 6.27
N ARG A 38 -20.07 6.15 7.59
CA ARG A 38 -18.70 6.01 8.10
C ARG A 38 -18.18 4.61 7.81
N LEU A 39 -16.91 4.56 7.39
CA LEU A 39 -16.13 3.35 7.34
C LEU A 39 -16.03 2.75 8.76
N LYS A 40 -16.27 1.44 8.89
CA LYS A 40 -16.17 0.72 10.17
C LYS A 40 -14.96 -0.19 10.16
N TRP A 41 -14.14 -0.05 11.20
CA TRP A 41 -12.97 -0.88 11.43
C TRP A 41 -13.33 -2.03 12.38
N MET A 42 -13.13 -3.26 11.92
CA MET A 42 -13.42 -4.45 12.69
C MET A 42 -12.10 -5.10 13.09
N ASN A 43 -12.01 -5.56 14.35
CA ASN A 43 -10.85 -6.28 14.89
C ASN A 43 -9.51 -5.54 14.81
N LEU A 44 -9.50 -4.22 14.64
CA LEU A 44 -8.26 -3.43 14.55
C LEU A 44 -7.38 -3.56 15.81
N GLY A 45 -8.00 -3.74 16.98
CA GLY A 45 -7.29 -3.97 18.25
C GLY A 45 -6.78 -5.40 18.44
N THR A 46 -7.10 -6.34 17.55
CA THR A 46 -6.62 -7.72 17.65
C THR A 46 -5.16 -7.79 17.22
N LEU A 47 -4.30 -8.28 18.11
CA LEU A 47 -2.86 -8.38 17.84
C LEU A 47 -2.55 -9.56 16.90
N PRO A 48 -1.63 -9.37 15.94
CA PRO A 48 -1.16 -10.48 15.09
C PRO A 48 -0.32 -11.46 15.89
N ARG A 49 -0.36 -12.73 15.50
CA ARG A 49 0.53 -13.78 16.04
C ARG A 49 1.94 -13.62 15.47
N ILE A 50 2.04 -13.31 14.18
CA ILE A 50 3.31 -13.15 13.47
C ILE A 50 3.19 -11.95 12.55
N MET A 51 4.24 -11.13 12.53
CA MET A 51 4.44 -10.07 11.53
C MET A 51 5.71 -10.35 10.74
N LYS A 52 5.64 -10.18 9.42
CA LYS A 52 6.78 -10.27 8.53
C LYS A 52 7.03 -8.89 7.94
N MET A 53 8.25 -8.40 8.13
CA MET A 53 8.75 -7.18 7.51
C MET A 53 9.76 -7.54 6.43
N THR A 54 9.64 -6.96 5.25
CA THR A 54 10.53 -7.24 4.11
C THR A 54 10.90 -5.93 3.42
N ASN A 55 12.19 -5.64 3.33
CA ASN A 55 12.71 -4.58 2.47
C ASN A 55 12.76 -5.10 1.03
N THR A 56 11.98 -4.50 0.13
CA THR A 56 11.90 -4.91 -1.28
C THR A 56 12.91 -4.19 -2.18
N GLY A 57 13.73 -3.30 -1.62
CA GLY A 57 14.64 -2.41 -2.34
C GLY A 57 14.02 -1.06 -2.72
N GLY A 58 12.69 -0.93 -2.65
CA GLY A 58 11.97 0.33 -2.88
C GLY A 58 11.05 0.75 -1.73
N THR A 59 10.60 -0.19 -0.91
CA THR A 59 9.78 0.08 0.27
C THR A 59 9.99 -1.00 1.33
N VAL A 60 9.44 -0.76 2.52
CA VAL A 60 9.24 -1.79 3.54
C VAL A 60 7.80 -2.28 3.43
N VAL A 61 7.64 -3.56 3.12
CA VAL A 61 6.34 -4.25 3.15
C VAL A 61 6.20 -4.98 4.47
N ILE A 62 5.07 -4.75 5.15
CA ILE A 62 4.67 -5.45 6.37
C ILE A 62 3.42 -6.27 6.06
N SER A 63 3.48 -7.57 6.33
CA SER A 63 2.32 -8.45 6.36
C SER A 63 2.21 -9.14 7.71
N ALA A 64 1.02 -9.63 8.03
CA ALA A 64 0.74 -10.18 9.35
C ALA A 64 -0.24 -11.34 9.28
N GLN A 65 -0.13 -12.24 10.26
CA GLN A 65 -1.01 -13.38 10.42
C GLN A 65 -1.63 -13.34 11.80
N TRP A 66 -2.96 -13.45 11.87
CA TRP A 66 -3.70 -13.48 13.11
C TRP A 66 -4.03 -14.92 13.49
N PRO A 67 -4.08 -15.24 14.80
CA PRO A 67 -4.53 -16.55 15.25
C PRO A 67 -6.06 -16.71 15.08
N SER A 68 -6.78 -15.59 15.02
CA SER A 68 -8.23 -15.47 14.83
C SER A 68 -8.53 -14.53 13.66
N SER A 69 -9.75 -13.97 13.61
CA SER A 69 -10.16 -13.08 12.53
C SER A 69 -9.24 -11.85 12.43
N PRO A 70 -8.58 -11.62 11.27
CA PRO A 70 -7.74 -10.45 11.04
C PRO A 70 -8.57 -9.16 11.02
N PRO A 71 -7.92 -7.98 11.11
CA PRO A 71 -8.58 -6.70 10.88
C PRO A 71 -9.24 -6.65 9.49
N TYR A 72 -10.42 -6.06 9.41
CA TYR A 72 -11.12 -5.83 8.14
C TYR A 72 -11.98 -4.57 8.18
N LEU A 73 -12.33 -4.08 7.00
CA LEU A 73 -13.12 -2.89 6.76
C LEU A 73 -14.49 -3.22 6.18
N VAL A 74 -15.53 -2.51 6.62
CA VAL A 74 -16.90 -2.59 6.08
C VAL A 74 -17.57 -1.20 6.08
N SER A 75 -18.74 -1.10 5.44
CA SER A 75 -19.58 0.11 5.39
C SER A 75 -18.96 1.26 4.58
N GLY A 76 -19.60 2.43 4.60
CA GLY A 76 -19.25 3.56 3.74
C GLY A 76 -19.48 3.23 2.27
N PRO A 77 -18.54 3.53 1.35
CA PRO A 77 -18.69 3.21 -0.06
C PRO A 77 -18.35 1.75 -0.43
N LEU A 78 -18.04 0.89 0.55
CA LEU A 78 -17.60 -0.49 0.31
C LEU A 78 -18.80 -1.43 0.12
N ASN A 79 -18.73 -2.27 -0.92
CA ASN A 79 -19.77 -3.25 -1.24
C ASN A 79 -19.68 -4.53 -0.38
N ASP A 80 -18.53 -4.79 0.24
CA ASP A 80 -18.26 -6.01 1.03
C ASP A 80 -17.20 -5.71 2.12
N SER A 81 -16.78 -6.76 2.80
CA SER A 81 -15.70 -6.81 3.77
C SER A 81 -14.33 -6.92 3.09
N TYR A 82 -13.41 -6.03 3.48
CA TYR A 82 -12.05 -5.99 2.95
C TYR A 82 -11.07 -6.33 4.06
N VAL A 83 -10.45 -7.50 3.96
CA VAL A 83 -9.53 -8.03 4.96
C VAL A 83 -8.14 -7.45 4.77
N PHE A 84 -7.46 -7.16 5.88
CA PHE A 84 -6.07 -6.73 5.88
C PHE A 84 -5.17 -7.70 5.10
N SER A 85 -4.33 -7.15 4.22
CA SER A 85 -3.32 -7.92 3.47
C SER A 85 -1.90 -7.51 3.85
N GLN A 86 -1.56 -6.23 3.65
CA GLN A 86 -0.23 -5.69 3.89
C GLN A 86 -0.27 -4.16 4.03
N ILE A 87 0.79 -3.60 4.62
CA ILE A 87 1.09 -2.17 4.61
C ILE A 87 2.45 -1.97 3.95
N HIS A 88 2.59 -0.92 3.15
CA HIS A 88 3.86 -0.44 2.65
C HIS A 88 3.92 1.07 2.77
N PHE A 89 5.14 1.62 2.80
CA PHE A 89 5.36 3.04 3.06
C PHE A 89 6.08 3.70 1.90
N HIS A 90 5.72 4.96 1.64
CA HIS A 90 6.44 5.84 0.74
C HIS A 90 6.98 7.00 1.58
N TRP A 91 8.23 7.40 1.32
CA TRP A 91 8.86 8.53 1.98
C TRP A 91 9.82 9.22 1.02
N GLY A 92 10.00 10.52 1.22
CA GLY A 92 10.85 11.39 0.43
C GLY A 92 12.16 11.70 1.15
N ALA A 93 13.07 12.38 0.45
CA ALA A 93 14.35 12.79 1.04
C ALA A 93 14.20 13.95 2.05
N GLY A 94 13.10 14.69 1.99
CA GLY A 94 12.78 15.78 2.90
C GLY A 94 11.32 15.75 3.36
N GLU A 95 11.02 16.55 4.39
CA GLU A 95 9.72 16.64 5.05
C GLU A 95 8.55 17.04 4.13
N HIS A 96 8.85 17.57 2.94
CA HIS A 96 7.86 18.02 1.95
C HIS A 96 7.71 17.10 0.74
N ASP A 97 8.55 16.07 0.61
CA ASP A 97 8.65 15.26 -0.62
C ASP A 97 8.21 13.80 -0.43
N GLY A 98 7.53 13.50 0.69
CA GLY A 98 7.27 12.13 1.11
C GLY A 98 5.88 11.58 0.87
N SER A 99 4.89 12.43 0.56
CA SER A 99 3.54 11.98 0.23
C SER A 99 3.39 11.80 -1.27
N GLU A 100 2.88 10.64 -1.69
CA GLU A 100 2.53 10.44 -3.10
C GLU A 100 1.32 11.29 -3.52
N HIS A 101 0.49 11.67 -2.55
CA HIS A 101 -0.63 12.59 -2.74
C HIS A 101 -0.21 14.04 -2.38
N SER A 102 -0.51 14.97 -3.29
CA SER A 102 -0.41 16.43 -3.09
C SER A 102 -1.61 17.15 -3.69
#